data_AF-A0A0J9V837-F1
#
_entry.id   AF-A0A0J9V837-F1
#
_cell.length_a   1.000
_cell.length_b   1.000
_cell.length_c   1.000
_cell.angle_alpha   90.00
_cell.angle_beta   90.00
_cell.angle_gamma   90.00
#
_symmetry.space_group_name_H-M   'P 1'
#
loop_
_entity.id
_entity.type
_entity.pdbx_description
1 polymer ?
#
loop_
_entity_poly.entity_id
_entity_poly.type
_entity_poly.pdbx_seq_one_letter_code
_entity_poly.pdbx_strand_id
1 'polypeptide(L)'
;MSAYTSEDLVSTISSNVTQITPTATSADERAALTTPYIPPSNCTPNWKKTSLIWTQDGTFTYPVLVSAPPASCYPSGWEISEAQSLFTFSPAVCPFGWDYWKMARSGDSPAVSTAYCCESGFTFDPYDRGGYVANDFFTRGCGRWVQTISGISQRDGTTTTTLSASSNYQDASAMDDTFMVHQAWKISWGSSERSDLTPIPLTLTDGERVSSWKPGETLPDDSRPTESFDQS
;
A
#
# COMPACT_ATOMS: atom_id res chain seq x y z
N MET A 1 -59.96 -31.02 10.68
CA MET A 1 -59.70 -29.69 11.27
C MET A 1 -58.21 -29.45 11.22
N SER A 2 -57.83 -28.36 10.55
CA SER A 2 -56.47 -27.88 10.32
C SER A 2 -55.70 -27.63 11.62
N ALA A 3 -54.38 -27.78 11.57
CA ALA A 3 -53.45 -26.70 11.88
C ALA A 3 -52.04 -27.05 11.38
N TYR A 4 -51.52 -26.19 10.49
CA TYR A 4 -50.11 -26.03 10.15
C TYR A 4 -49.39 -25.32 11.30
N THR A 5 -48.13 -25.66 11.57
CA THR A 5 -47.09 -24.67 11.94
C THR A 5 -45.72 -25.17 11.47
N SER A 6 -45.01 -24.25 10.84
CA SER A 6 -43.73 -24.33 10.14
C SER A 6 -42.55 -23.94 11.06
N GLU A 7 -41.32 -24.10 10.56
CA GLU A 7 -40.06 -23.43 10.99
C GLU A 7 -39.39 -23.99 12.27
N ASP A 8 -38.10 -24.33 12.36
CA ASP A 8 -36.93 -24.02 11.54
C ASP A 8 -35.90 -25.17 11.58
N LEU A 9 -35.43 -25.59 10.41
CA LEU A 9 -34.30 -26.52 10.26
C LEU A 9 -33.04 -25.68 10.03
N VAL A 10 -32.24 -25.47 11.08
CA VAL A 10 -30.96 -24.76 11.00
C VAL A 10 -29.99 -25.62 10.17
N SER A 11 -29.85 -25.29 8.89
CA SER A 11 -28.83 -25.84 8.00
C SER A 11 -27.52 -25.11 8.22
N THR A 12 -26.58 -25.75 8.91
CA THR A 12 -25.20 -25.26 9.04
C THR A 12 -24.47 -25.50 7.71
N ILE A 13 -24.31 -24.45 6.91
CA ILE A 13 -23.45 -24.47 5.73
C ILE A 13 -21.99 -24.44 6.22
N SER A 14 -21.34 -25.60 6.22
CA SER A 14 -19.89 -25.70 6.42
C SER A 14 -19.20 -25.24 5.14
N SER A 15 -18.73 -23.99 5.12
CA SER A 15 -17.86 -23.49 4.05
C SER A 15 -16.50 -24.19 4.12
N ASN A 16 -16.26 -25.16 3.25
CA ASN A 16 -14.93 -25.67 2.99
C ASN A 16 -14.10 -24.56 2.31
N VAL A 17 -13.37 -23.78 3.10
CA VAL A 17 -12.30 -22.92 2.59
C VAL A 17 -11.10 -23.82 2.33
N THR A 18 -10.88 -24.17 1.06
CA THR A 18 -9.68 -24.87 0.62
C THR A 18 -8.49 -23.93 0.82
N GLN A 19 -7.71 -24.17 1.87
CA GLN A 19 -6.45 -23.47 2.11
C GLN A 19 -5.46 -23.89 1.03
N ILE A 20 -5.26 -23.02 0.04
CA ILE A 20 -4.31 -23.25 -1.05
C ILE A 20 -2.90 -23.13 -0.46
N THR A 21 -2.17 -24.24 -0.45
CA THR A 21 -0.77 -24.28 0.00
C THR A 21 0.13 -23.91 -1.18
N PRO A 22 1.01 -22.89 -1.06
CA PRO A 22 1.92 -22.55 -2.14
C PRO A 22 2.94 -23.67 -2.35
N THR A 23 3.05 -24.15 -3.60
CA THR A 23 4.06 -25.13 -4.02
C THR A 23 5.37 -24.39 -4.27
N ALA A 24 6.36 -24.64 -3.43
CA ALA A 24 7.65 -23.97 -3.51
C ALA A 24 8.51 -24.53 -4.67
N THR A 25 8.85 -23.72 -5.69
CA THR A 25 9.82 -24.04 -6.74
C THR A 25 10.93 -22.97 -6.86
N SER A 26 12.10 -23.31 -6.32
CA SER A 26 13.45 -22.74 -6.56
C SER A 26 13.80 -21.37 -5.94
N ALA A 27 15.11 -21.11 -5.76
CA ALA A 27 15.72 -20.20 -4.79
C ALA A 27 15.53 -18.67 -4.97
N ASP A 28 14.54 -18.22 -5.75
CA ASP A 28 14.10 -16.81 -5.88
C ASP A 28 12.57 -16.71 -5.74
N GLU A 29 12.01 -17.56 -4.89
CA GLU A 29 10.57 -17.71 -4.77
C GLU A 29 9.98 -16.68 -3.83
N ARG A 30 9.61 -15.55 -4.40
CA ARG A 30 8.81 -14.54 -3.73
C ARG A 30 7.41 -15.09 -3.50
N ALA A 31 6.77 -14.71 -2.39
CA ALA A 31 5.39 -15.10 -2.16
C ALA A 31 4.48 -14.52 -3.27
N ALA A 32 3.65 -15.37 -3.86
CA ALA A 32 2.68 -14.95 -4.87
C ALA A 32 1.43 -14.38 -4.18
N LEU A 33 0.91 -13.26 -4.72
CA LEU A 33 -0.33 -12.61 -4.27
C LEU A 33 -1.20 -12.28 -5.48
N THR A 34 -1.81 -13.30 -6.08
CA THR A 34 -2.59 -13.14 -7.32
C THR A 34 -3.94 -12.44 -7.11
N THR A 35 -4.35 -12.24 -5.86
CA THR A 35 -5.53 -11.47 -5.45
C THR A 35 -5.14 -10.47 -4.35
N PRO A 36 -5.91 -9.38 -4.15
CA PRO A 36 -5.52 -8.34 -3.21
C PRO A 36 -5.57 -8.89 -1.80
N TYR A 37 -4.46 -8.78 -1.08
CA TYR A 37 -4.41 -9.16 0.32
C TYR A 37 -5.32 -8.24 1.16
N ILE A 38 -6.08 -8.84 2.07
CA ILE A 38 -6.90 -8.15 3.05
C ILE A 38 -6.39 -8.56 4.44
N PRO A 39 -5.78 -7.64 5.21
CA PRO A 39 -5.37 -7.93 6.58
C PRO A 39 -6.56 -8.38 7.44
N PRO A 40 -6.34 -9.28 8.41
CA PRO A 40 -7.33 -9.59 9.44
C PRO A 40 -7.87 -8.33 10.15
N SER A 41 -9.10 -8.38 10.65
CA SER A 41 -9.78 -7.20 11.21
C SER A 41 -9.12 -6.59 12.45
N ASN A 42 -8.23 -7.33 13.12
CA ASN A 42 -7.46 -6.84 14.28
C ASN A 42 -6.14 -6.14 13.89
N CYS A 43 -5.89 -5.91 12.60
CA CYS A 43 -4.63 -5.38 12.11
C CYS A 43 -4.56 -3.84 12.01
N THR A 44 -5.66 -3.13 12.26
CA THR A 44 -5.72 -1.67 12.15
C THR A 44 -6.33 -1.00 13.39
N PRO A 45 -5.87 0.22 13.77
CA PRO A 45 -4.60 0.87 13.42
C PRO A 45 -3.48 0.57 14.45
N ASN A 46 -2.30 0.14 13.97
CA ASN A 46 -1.10 -0.09 14.79
C ASN A 46 0.01 0.89 14.40
N TRP A 47 0.08 2.04 15.11
CA TRP A 47 1.06 3.09 14.86
C TRP A 47 1.97 3.31 16.07
N LYS A 48 3.28 3.39 15.84
CA LYS A 48 4.26 3.78 16.85
C LYS A 48 4.63 5.25 16.66
N LYS A 49 4.50 6.04 17.72
CA LYS A 49 4.93 7.43 17.73
C LYS A 49 6.45 7.53 17.83
N THR A 50 7.03 8.39 16.99
CA THR A 50 8.43 8.79 17.00
C THR A 50 8.52 10.25 16.55
N SER A 51 9.72 10.73 16.24
CA SER A 51 9.94 12.06 15.70
C SER A 51 11.00 12.07 14.61
N LEU A 52 10.87 13.01 13.69
CA LEU A 52 11.89 13.36 12.71
C LEU A 52 12.54 14.68 13.12
N ILE A 53 13.86 14.74 13.10
CA ILE A 53 14.61 16.00 13.31
C ILE A 53 15.09 16.48 11.94
N TRP A 54 14.63 17.65 11.55
CA TRP A 54 15.08 18.34 10.34
C TRP A 54 16.04 19.47 10.73
N THR A 55 17.21 19.57 10.10
CA THR A 55 18.23 20.58 10.46
C THR A 55 18.62 21.53 9.33
N GLN A 56 18.11 21.36 8.11
CA GLN A 56 18.64 22.06 6.92
C GLN A 56 18.36 23.58 6.92
N ASP A 57 17.22 24.02 7.46
CA ASP A 57 16.80 25.44 7.55
C ASP A 57 16.56 25.89 9.01
N GLY A 58 17.21 25.22 9.97
CA GLY A 58 16.91 25.31 11.40
C GLY A 58 16.56 23.94 11.97
N THR A 59 16.59 23.78 13.30
CA THR A 59 16.24 22.51 13.97
C THR A 59 14.75 22.46 14.27
N PHE A 60 14.03 21.62 13.54
CA PHE A 60 12.62 21.35 13.75
C PHE A 60 12.41 19.88 14.10
N THR A 61 11.52 19.60 15.05
CA THR A 61 11.14 18.24 15.42
C THR A 61 9.68 18.01 15.06
N TYR A 62 9.42 17.06 14.17
CA TYR A 62 8.06 16.70 13.74
C TYR A 62 7.62 15.40 14.39
N PRO A 63 6.37 15.29 14.88
CA PRO A 63 5.82 14.00 15.28
C PRO A 63 5.63 13.10 14.06
N VAL A 64 6.01 11.84 14.20
CA VAL A 64 5.85 10.82 13.16
C VAL A 64 5.12 9.61 13.73
N LEU A 65 4.17 9.07 12.98
CA LEU A 65 3.51 7.80 13.23
C LEU A 65 4.02 6.77 12.23
N VAL A 66 4.82 5.83 12.72
CA VAL A 66 5.39 4.74 11.92
C VAL A 66 4.49 3.52 12.05
N SER A 67 4.08 2.94 10.92
CA SER A 67 3.29 1.71 10.91
C SER A 67 4.08 0.57 11.54
N ALA A 68 3.48 -0.10 12.53
CA ALA A 68 4.10 -1.20 13.25
C ALA A 68 3.08 -2.31 13.57
N PRO A 69 2.38 -2.87 12.57
CA PRO A 69 1.46 -3.97 12.80
C PRO A 69 2.23 -5.24 13.18
N PRO A 70 1.60 -6.16 13.95
CA PRO A 70 2.23 -7.44 14.28
C PRO A 70 2.42 -8.28 13.02
N ALA A 71 3.41 -9.18 13.03
CA ALA A 71 3.73 -10.04 11.87
C ALA A 71 2.54 -10.86 11.36
N SER A 72 1.60 -11.21 12.24
CA SER A 72 0.34 -11.91 11.90
C SER A 72 -0.58 -11.11 10.96
N CYS A 73 -0.30 -9.83 10.74
CA CYS A 73 -1.06 -8.97 9.83
C CYS A 73 -0.55 -8.98 8.40
N TYR A 74 0.57 -9.65 8.14
CA TYR A 74 1.14 -9.77 6.82
C TYR A 74 0.84 -11.15 6.21
N PRO A 75 0.75 -11.24 4.87
CA PRO A 75 0.56 -12.52 4.19
C PRO A 75 1.73 -13.45 4.46
N SER A 76 1.47 -14.76 4.43
CA SER A 76 2.53 -15.76 4.55
C SER A 76 3.61 -15.53 3.47
N GLY A 77 4.88 -15.62 3.88
CA GLY A 77 6.01 -15.40 2.98
C GLY A 77 6.37 -13.94 2.71
N TRP A 78 5.80 -12.97 3.44
CA TRP A 78 6.19 -11.56 3.39
C TRP A 78 7.68 -11.30 3.72
N GLU A 79 8.31 -12.27 4.39
CA GLU A 79 9.67 -12.19 4.91
C GLU A 79 10.71 -13.00 4.11
N ILE A 80 10.37 -13.51 2.92
CA ILE A 80 11.23 -14.49 2.24
C ILE A 80 12.58 -13.89 1.78
N SER A 81 13.61 -14.48 2.39
CA SER A 81 15.02 -14.73 2.04
C SER A 81 16.12 -13.67 2.21
N GLU A 82 15.90 -12.36 2.15
CA GLU A 82 16.93 -11.36 2.50
C GLU A 82 16.28 -10.09 3.04
N ALA A 83 16.99 -9.28 3.85
CA ALA A 83 16.47 -8.01 4.35
C ALA A 83 15.99 -7.06 3.23
N GLN A 84 16.48 -7.26 2.00
CA GLN A 84 16.09 -6.53 0.79
C GLN A 84 14.84 -7.09 0.08
N SER A 85 14.37 -8.27 0.45
CA SER A 85 13.19 -8.95 -0.13
C SER A 85 11.94 -8.87 0.74
N LEU A 86 12.02 -8.27 1.93
CA LEU A 86 10.85 -7.99 2.76
C LEU A 86 9.79 -7.24 1.94
N PHE A 87 8.54 -7.66 2.06
CA PHE A 87 7.40 -7.07 1.35
C PHE A 87 7.56 -7.05 -0.17
N THR A 88 8.27 -8.04 -0.73
CA THR A 88 8.37 -8.20 -2.19
C THR A 88 7.66 -9.48 -2.64
N PHE A 89 6.72 -9.35 -3.57
CA PHE A 89 5.82 -10.42 -3.99
C PHE A 89 5.82 -10.60 -5.51
N SER A 90 5.75 -11.84 -5.99
CA SER A 90 5.72 -12.15 -7.43
C SER A 90 5.17 -13.55 -7.70
N PRO A 91 4.28 -13.74 -8.69
CA PRO A 91 3.45 -12.71 -9.29
C PRO A 91 2.49 -12.10 -8.27
N ALA A 92 2.23 -10.79 -8.34
CA ALA A 92 1.43 -10.12 -7.31
C ALA A 92 0.65 -8.88 -7.76
N VAL A 93 -0.43 -8.61 -7.04
CA VAL A 93 -1.19 -7.34 -7.03
C VAL A 93 -1.07 -6.64 -5.68
N CYS A 94 -1.41 -5.34 -5.64
CA CYS A 94 -1.40 -4.58 -4.39
C CYS A 94 -2.50 -5.04 -3.43
N PRO A 95 -2.34 -4.80 -2.11
CA PRO A 95 -3.40 -5.04 -1.14
C PRO A 95 -4.71 -4.34 -1.51
N PHE A 96 -5.81 -4.81 -0.94
CA PHE A 96 -7.12 -4.26 -1.23
C PHE A 96 -7.19 -2.77 -0.88
N GLY A 97 -7.63 -1.95 -1.85
CA GLY A 97 -7.77 -0.49 -1.67
C GLY A 97 -6.45 0.29 -1.69
N TRP A 98 -5.34 -0.33 -2.09
CA TRP A 98 -4.04 0.34 -2.22
C TRP A 98 -3.81 0.83 -3.64
N ASP A 99 -3.09 1.94 -3.74
CA ASP A 99 -2.74 2.60 -5.00
C ASP A 99 -1.38 2.08 -5.49
N TYR A 100 -1.24 1.94 -6.81
CA TYR A 100 0.00 1.53 -7.47
C TYR A 100 0.83 2.77 -7.77
N TRP A 101 2.12 2.72 -7.46
CA TRP A 101 3.08 3.80 -7.67
C TRP A 101 4.29 3.33 -8.47
N LYS A 102 4.83 4.25 -9.27
CA LYS A 102 6.04 4.04 -10.10
C LYS A 102 5.98 2.73 -10.87
N MET A 103 4.83 2.45 -11.50
CA MET A 103 4.71 1.25 -12.32
C MET A 103 5.68 1.35 -13.49
N ALA A 104 6.37 0.26 -13.79
CA ALA A 104 7.32 0.21 -14.88
C ALA A 104 7.37 -1.18 -15.50
N ARG A 105 7.68 -1.25 -16.79
CA ARG A 105 7.93 -2.51 -17.49
C ARG A 105 9.36 -2.54 -18.03
N SER A 106 10.10 -3.62 -17.74
CA SER A 106 11.43 -3.82 -18.34
C SER A 106 11.30 -4.01 -19.86
N GLY A 107 12.26 -3.48 -20.62
CA GLY A 107 12.39 -3.75 -22.04
C GLY A 107 13.13 -5.06 -22.35
N ASP A 108 13.52 -5.80 -21.30
CA ASP A 108 14.26 -7.05 -21.40
C ASP A 108 13.34 -8.25 -21.69
N SER A 109 13.94 -9.39 -22.05
CA SER A 109 13.22 -10.66 -22.22
C SER A 109 13.64 -11.66 -21.12
N PRO A 110 12.71 -12.13 -20.26
CA PRO A 110 11.28 -11.84 -20.27
C PRO A 110 10.98 -10.44 -19.69
N ALA A 111 9.99 -9.78 -20.29
CA ALA A 111 9.55 -8.47 -19.82
C ALA A 111 8.74 -8.62 -18.52
N VAL A 112 9.20 -7.93 -17.48
CA VAL A 112 8.62 -7.95 -16.14
C VAL A 112 8.07 -6.56 -15.83
N SER A 113 6.82 -6.52 -15.38
CA SER A 113 6.23 -5.31 -14.83
C SER A 113 6.43 -5.27 -13.32
N THR A 114 6.63 -4.07 -12.78
CA THR A 114 6.83 -3.82 -11.35
C THR A 114 6.01 -2.63 -10.89
N ALA A 115 5.67 -2.58 -9.60
CA ALA A 115 5.05 -1.42 -8.96
C ALA A 115 5.34 -1.41 -7.44
N TYR A 116 5.14 -0.25 -6.82
CA TYR A 116 5.09 -0.09 -5.36
C TYR A 116 3.68 0.19 -4.90
N CYS A 117 3.22 -0.51 -3.87
CA CYS A 117 1.89 -0.36 -3.32
C CYS A 117 1.92 0.54 -2.09
N CYS A 118 1.04 1.55 -2.09
CA CYS A 118 0.78 2.41 -0.93
C CYS A 118 -0.69 2.38 -0.55
N GLU A 119 -0.99 2.46 0.75
CA GLU A 119 -2.37 2.63 1.21
C GLU A 119 -2.96 3.90 0.58
N SER A 120 -4.22 3.88 0.16
CA SER A 120 -4.77 5.04 -0.55
C SER A 120 -4.71 6.32 0.29
N GLY A 121 -4.29 7.41 -0.35
CA GLY A 121 -3.99 8.67 0.32
C GLY A 121 -2.56 8.81 0.86
N PHE A 122 -1.71 7.77 0.72
CA PHE A 122 -0.27 7.87 0.90
C PHE A 122 0.46 8.00 -0.44
N THR A 123 1.57 8.72 -0.43
CA THR A 123 2.45 8.92 -1.58
C THR A 123 3.70 8.07 -1.42
N PHE A 124 4.14 7.40 -2.49
CA PHE A 124 5.39 6.64 -2.52
C PHE A 124 6.62 7.56 -2.55
N ASP A 125 7.60 7.28 -1.67
CA ASP A 125 8.83 8.04 -1.47
C ASP A 125 8.59 9.56 -1.55
N PRO A 126 7.79 10.13 -0.62
CA PRO A 126 7.48 11.54 -0.65
C PRO A 126 8.74 12.37 -0.43
N TYR A 127 8.99 13.29 -1.36
CA TYR A 127 10.07 14.24 -1.26
C TYR A 127 9.58 15.50 -0.55
N ASP A 128 10.29 15.90 0.51
CA ASP A 128 9.99 17.10 1.29
C ASP A 128 11.29 17.74 1.76
N ARG A 129 11.30 19.08 1.82
CA ARG A 129 12.40 19.92 2.31
C ARG A 129 13.81 19.61 1.79
N GLY A 130 13.96 18.95 0.66
CA GLY A 130 15.27 18.59 0.13
C GLY A 130 15.69 17.13 0.33
N GLY A 131 14.77 16.26 0.80
CA GLY A 131 15.04 14.84 0.97
C GLY A 131 13.79 13.95 0.89
N TYR A 132 14.01 12.65 0.76
CA TYR A 132 12.94 11.65 0.81
C TYR A 132 12.63 11.29 2.26
N VAL A 133 11.59 11.90 2.85
CA VAL A 133 11.31 11.83 4.30
C VAL A 133 11.02 10.40 4.77
N ALA A 134 10.39 9.60 3.92
CA ALA A 134 10.09 8.22 4.27
C ALA A 134 11.35 7.32 4.33
N ASN A 135 12.44 7.73 3.68
CA ASN A 135 13.68 6.97 3.63
C ASN A 135 14.42 6.91 4.97
N ASP A 136 14.10 7.83 5.89
CA ASP A 136 14.61 7.82 7.26
C ASP A 136 13.98 6.71 8.12
N PHE A 137 12.89 6.09 7.65
CA PHE A 137 12.15 5.04 8.37
C PHE A 137 12.18 3.70 7.63
N PHE A 138 12.12 3.72 6.30
CA PHE A 138 12.03 2.54 5.45
C PHE A 138 12.87 2.76 4.20
N THR A 139 13.53 1.73 3.67
CA THR A 139 14.27 1.86 2.38
C THR A 139 13.36 2.32 1.23
N ARG A 140 12.06 1.99 1.33
CA ARG A 140 11.00 2.44 0.41
C ARG A 140 9.73 2.65 1.22
N GLY A 141 9.24 3.88 1.28
CA GLY A 141 8.19 4.22 2.22
C GLY A 141 7.05 4.99 1.57
N CYS A 142 5.84 4.69 2.02
CA CYS A 142 4.65 5.46 1.69
C CYS A 142 4.41 6.43 2.83
N GLY A 143 4.28 7.72 2.53
CA GLY A 143 4.09 8.75 3.53
C GLY A 143 2.94 9.70 3.21
N ARG A 144 2.36 10.28 4.26
CA ARG A 144 1.38 11.37 4.15
C ARG A 144 1.43 12.28 5.37
N TRP A 145 1.13 13.56 5.16
CA TRP A 145 0.92 14.51 6.24
C TRP A 145 -0.55 14.53 6.66
N VAL A 146 -0.80 14.50 7.97
CA VAL A 146 -2.14 14.63 8.54
C VAL A 146 -2.19 15.75 9.56
N GLN A 147 -3.31 16.44 9.59
CA GLN A 147 -3.63 17.44 10.59
C GLN A 147 -4.50 16.84 11.68
N THR A 148 -4.21 17.24 12.92
CA THR A 148 -5.04 16.89 14.07
C THR A 148 -6.13 17.94 14.22
N ILE A 149 -7.35 17.64 13.78
CA ILE A 149 -8.49 18.53 14.01
C ILE A 149 -9.16 18.11 15.33
N SER A 150 -9.08 18.99 16.33
CA SER A 150 -9.84 18.81 17.58
C SER A 150 -11.17 19.55 17.46
N GLY A 151 -12.25 18.79 17.30
CA GLY A 151 -13.62 19.31 17.34
C GLY A 151 -14.21 19.13 18.73
N ILE A 152 -14.59 20.22 19.39
CA ILE A 152 -15.42 20.14 20.61
C ILE A 152 -16.86 19.97 20.15
N SER A 153 -17.47 18.83 20.46
CA SER A 153 -18.92 18.68 20.29
C SER A 153 -19.62 19.61 21.31
N GLN A 154 -20.26 20.68 20.83
CA GLN A 154 -20.95 21.64 21.70
C GLN A 154 -22.11 21.02 22.50
N ARG A 155 -22.52 19.79 22.18
CA ARG A 155 -23.64 19.11 22.82
C ARG A 155 -23.28 18.37 24.10
N ASP A 156 -22.08 17.76 24.15
CA ASP A 156 -21.69 16.87 25.26
C ASP A 156 -20.31 17.21 25.86
N GLY A 157 -19.62 18.24 25.36
CA GLY A 157 -18.27 18.61 25.83
C GLY A 157 -17.19 17.58 25.46
N THR A 158 -17.55 16.54 24.71
CA THR A 158 -16.63 15.50 24.23
C THR A 158 -15.75 16.10 23.13
N THR A 159 -14.44 16.16 23.38
CA THR A 159 -13.43 16.46 22.37
C THR A 159 -13.26 15.24 21.48
N THR A 160 -13.61 15.37 20.20
CA THR A 160 -13.32 14.34 19.20
C THR A 160 -12.09 14.78 18.42
N THR A 161 -11.05 13.96 18.45
CA THR A 161 -9.84 14.19 17.66
C THR A 161 -9.91 13.37 16.39
N THR A 162 -9.95 14.03 15.24
CA THR A 162 -9.93 13.36 13.93
C THR A 162 -8.65 13.74 13.18
N LEU A 163 -8.07 12.76 12.49
CA LEU A 163 -6.94 12.99 11.59
C LEU A 163 -7.49 13.21 10.18
N SER A 164 -7.21 14.37 9.60
CA SER A 164 -7.56 14.69 8.21
C SER A 164 -6.29 14.78 7.37
N ALA A 165 -6.38 14.42 6.09
CA ALA A 165 -5.29 14.67 5.15
C ALA A 165 -5.01 16.18 5.10
N SER A 166 -3.75 16.56 5.26
CA SER A 166 -3.32 17.95 5.09
C SER A 166 -3.16 18.22 3.60
N SER A 167 -3.99 19.11 3.03
CA SER A 167 -3.89 19.51 1.61
C SER A 167 -2.82 20.57 1.37
N ASN A 168 -2.29 21.16 2.44
CA ASN A 168 -1.51 22.39 2.37
C ASN A 168 -0.04 22.06 2.64
N TYR A 169 0.71 21.93 1.55
CA TYR A 169 2.18 21.92 1.50
C TYR A 169 2.83 23.20 2.07
N GLN A 170 2.05 24.23 2.41
CA GLN A 170 2.60 25.52 2.79
C GLN A 170 2.63 25.73 4.30
N ASP A 171 3.87 25.86 4.75
CA ASP A 171 4.32 26.39 6.03
C ASP A 171 4.30 25.43 7.23
N ALA A 172 5.40 24.70 7.31
CA ALA A 172 6.03 24.10 8.48
C ALA A 172 5.91 24.84 9.83
N SER A 173 5.53 26.12 9.83
CA SER A 173 5.30 26.89 11.04
C SER A 173 4.01 26.47 11.78
N ALA A 174 3.09 25.75 11.13
CA ALA A 174 1.96 25.12 11.79
C ALA A 174 2.42 23.84 12.52
N MET A 175 2.65 23.93 13.82
CA MET A 175 3.16 22.85 14.69
C MET A 175 2.20 21.65 14.88
N ASP A 176 1.15 21.51 14.06
CA ASP A 176 0.04 20.56 14.28
C ASP A 176 -0.02 19.40 13.27
N ASP A 177 0.89 19.37 12.29
CA ASP A 177 0.95 18.31 11.28
C ASP A 177 1.79 17.12 11.80
N THR A 178 1.24 15.92 11.66
CA THR A 178 1.91 14.64 11.97
C THR A 178 2.18 13.89 10.67
N PHE A 179 3.42 13.42 10.50
CA PHE A 179 3.76 12.58 9.36
C PHE A 179 3.39 11.14 9.66
N MET A 180 2.63 10.49 8.79
CA MET A 180 2.35 9.06 8.87
C MET A 180 3.16 8.34 7.81
N VAL A 181 3.79 7.22 8.17
CA VAL A 181 4.65 6.47 7.24
C VAL A 181 4.51 4.96 7.41
N HIS A 182 4.46 4.23 6.30
CA HIS A 182 4.48 2.77 6.28
C HIS A 182 5.40 2.24 5.17
N GLN A 183 5.85 1.00 5.31
CA GLN A 183 6.64 0.30 4.30
C GLN A 183 5.82 0.11 3.01
N ALA A 184 6.38 0.46 1.86
CA ALA A 184 5.79 0.15 0.56
C ALA A 184 5.95 -1.34 0.23
N TRP A 185 4.96 -1.95 -0.41
CA TRP A 185 5.11 -3.32 -0.92
C TRP A 185 5.57 -3.28 -2.36
N LYS A 186 6.59 -4.06 -2.70
CA LYS A 186 7.05 -4.20 -4.08
C LYS A 186 6.37 -5.42 -4.69
N ILE A 187 5.74 -5.23 -5.84
CA ILE A 187 5.11 -6.31 -6.58
C ILE A 187 5.69 -6.39 -7.98
N SER A 188 5.69 -7.60 -8.54
CA SER A 188 6.02 -7.83 -9.94
C SER A 188 5.11 -8.87 -10.58
N TRP A 189 5.03 -8.83 -11.91
CA TRP A 189 4.36 -9.84 -12.72
C TRP A 189 4.92 -9.86 -14.14
N GLY A 190 5.04 -11.05 -14.71
CA GLY A 190 5.33 -11.26 -16.11
C GLY A 190 4.10 -11.05 -16.99
N SER A 191 4.33 -10.86 -18.29
CA SER A 191 3.24 -10.74 -19.27
C SER A 191 2.27 -11.92 -19.27
N SER A 192 2.78 -13.15 -19.14
CA SER A 192 1.97 -14.37 -19.16
C SER A 192 1.13 -14.55 -17.89
N GLU A 193 1.57 -14.00 -16.76
CA GLU A 193 0.91 -14.15 -15.45
C GLU A 193 -0.21 -13.12 -15.24
N ARG A 194 -0.18 -12.03 -16.01
CA ARG A 194 -1.09 -10.88 -15.87
C ARG A 194 -2.56 -11.26 -15.93
N SER A 195 -2.94 -12.21 -16.80
CA SER A 195 -4.34 -12.64 -16.95
C SER A 195 -4.86 -13.40 -15.73
N ASP A 196 -3.96 -13.93 -14.91
CA ASP A 196 -4.30 -14.71 -13.71
C ASP A 196 -4.37 -13.82 -12.45
N LEU A 197 -4.06 -12.53 -12.59
CA LEU A 197 -4.11 -11.54 -11.52
C LEU A 197 -5.49 -10.89 -11.43
N THR A 198 -5.98 -10.74 -10.21
CA THR A 198 -7.23 -10.04 -9.91
C THR A 198 -6.98 -8.92 -8.92
N PRO A 199 -7.41 -7.67 -9.18
CA PRO A 199 -7.87 -7.19 -10.47
C PRO A 199 -6.74 -7.24 -11.50
N ILE A 200 -7.10 -7.32 -12.78
CA ILE A 200 -6.11 -7.30 -13.86
C ILE A 200 -5.36 -5.95 -13.79
N PRO A 201 -4.02 -5.94 -13.61
CA PRO A 201 -3.26 -4.68 -13.53
C PRO A 201 -3.38 -3.84 -14.80
N LEU A 202 -2.86 -2.61 -14.84
CA LEU A 202 -2.80 -1.81 -16.08
C LEU A 202 -1.82 -2.41 -17.12
N THR A 203 -2.17 -2.44 -18.41
CA THR A 203 -1.25 -2.91 -19.48
C THR A 203 -0.18 -1.87 -19.71
N LEU A 204 1.09 -2.27 -19.58
CA LEU A 204 2.26 -1.46 -19.89
C LEU A 204 2.94 -2.01 -21.15
N THR A 205 3.39 -1.12 -22.01
CA THR A 205 4.28 -1.40 -23.15
C THR A 205 5.75 -1.37 -22.70
N ASP A 206 6.66 -1.88 -23.52
CA ASP A 206 8.07 -2.05 -23.13
C ASP A 206 8.72 -0.69 -22.85
N GLY A 207 9.36 -0.57 -21.68
CA GLY A 207 9.94 0.70 -21.21
C GLY A 207 8.93 1.71 -20.64
N GLU A 208 7.62 1.44 -20.74
CA GLU A 208 6.59 2.35 -20.23
C GLU A 208 6.66 2.51 -18.71
N ARG A 209 6.42 3.74 -18.26
CA ARG A 209 6.37 4.10 -16.85
C ARG A 209 5.08 4.86 -16.55
N VAL A 210 4.46 4.55 -15.42
CA VAL A 210 3.26 5.23 -14.92
C VAL A 210 3.53 5.69 -13.49
N SER A 211 3.30 6.96 -13.21
CA SER A 211 3.57 7.55 -11.89
C SER A 211 2.69 6.95 -10.79
N SER A 212 1.38 6.85 -11.05
CA SER A 212 0.41 6.26 -10.16
C SER A 212 -0.81 5.72 -10.92
N TRP A 213 -1.46 4.69 -10.38
CA TRP A 213 -2.68 4.10 -10.93
C TRP A 213 -3.50 3.44 -9.84
N LYS A 214 -4.83 3.44 -9.98
CA LYS A 214 -5.73 2.68 -9.10
C LYS A 214 -6.43 1.56 -9.84
N PRO A 215 -6.68 0.41 -9.18
CA PRO A 215 -7.50 -0.65 -9.75
C PRO A 215 -8.82 -0.15 -10.33
N GLY A 216 -9.06 -0.46 -11.61
CA GLY A 216 -10.27 -0.08 -12.32
C GLY A 216 -10.19 1.26 -13.06
N GLU A 217 -9.13 2.05 -12.88
CA GLU A 217 -8.92 3.27 -13.66
C GLU A 217 -8.38 2.94 -15.06
N THR A 218 -8.83 3.68 -16.07
CA THR A 218 -8.23 3.71 -17.40
C THR A 218 -7.34 4.94 -17.51
N LEU A 219 -6.07 4.78 -17.88
CA LEU A 219 -5.22 5.93 -18.19
C LEU A 219 -5.48 6.41 -19.63
N PRO A 220 -5.77 7.71 -19.84
CA PRO A 220 -5.74 8.33 -21.16
C PRO A 220 -4.38 8.13 -21.84
N ASP A 221 -4.35 7.92 -23.16
CA ASP A 221 -3.10 7.75 -23.91
C ASP A 221 -2.13 8.93 -23.71
N ASP A 222 -2.63 10.16 -23.63
CA ASP A 222 -1.83 11.37 -23.42
C ASP A 222 -1.19 11.47 -22.01
N SER A 223 -1.61 10.62 -21.07
CA SER A 223 -1.07 10.56 -19.71
C SER A 223 -0.04 9.45 -19.51
N ARG A 224 0.23 8.66 -20.56
CA ARG A 224 1.32 7.68 -20.59
C ARG A 224 2.57 8.37 -21.12
N PRO A 225 3.60 8.61 -20.28
CA PRO A 225 4.85 9.19 -20.78
C PRO A 225 5.52 8.20 -21.73
N THR A 226 5.47 8.49 -23.03
CA THR A 226 6.28 7.85 -24.07
C THR A 226 7.68 8.47 -24.06
N GLU A 227 8.46 8.25 -23.00
CA GLU A 227 9.90 8.51 -23.08
C GLU A 227 10.64 7.20 -23.33
N SER A 228 10.90 6.92 -24.61
CA SER A 228 12.04 6.11 -24.98
C SER A 228 13.29 6.93 -24.67
N PHE A 229 14.13 6.45 -23.76
CA PHE A 229 15.49 6.97 -23.70
C PHE A 229 16.40 6.00 -24.46
N ASP A 230 16.96 6.53 -25.55
CA ASP A 230 18.25 6.09 -26.07
C ASP A 230 19.24 6.00 -24.90
N GLN A 231 19.86 4.83 -24.77
CA GLN A 231 21.01 4.62 -23.90
C GLN A 231 22.13 5.57 -24.36
N SER A 232 22.63 6.40 -23.44
CA SER A 232 23.96 7.01 -23.53
C SER A 232 24.85 6.42 -22.45
#